data_AF-A0A2V7FPS2-F1
#
_entry.id   AF-A0A2V7FPS2-F1
#
_cell.length_a   1.000
_cell.length_b   1.000
_cell.length_c   1.000
_cell.angle_alpha   90.00
_cell.angle_beta   90.00
_cell.angle_gamma   90.00
#
_symmetry.space_group_name_H-M   'P 1'
#
loop_
_entity.id
_entity.type
_entity.pdbx_description
1 polymer ?
#
loop_
_entity_poly.entity_id
_entity_poly.type
_entity_poly.pdbx_seq_one_letter_code
_entity_poly.pdbx_strand_id
1 'polypeptide(L)'
;MPAQLLWPNCWSKWDGSSTTRNSCARPSSSMNFSAANILGAGIALTHCSPSDKSTKTILTTRDGALAALDAKIAIDDNELERHPELAALRDTSAEAPSEVAAREAGLTFIKLEGSVGCCVNGAGLAMATMDLVKYYGGEPANFLDIGGSSDPQKVVRALRIITADPSVRAILFNIFGGITRGDDVANGIVQATRQFPLKVPLVIRLTGTNEALAIEILTKAGFSALTDMDEAVKQAVTKARAA
;
A
#
# COMPACT_ATOMS: atom_id res chain seq x y z
N MET A 1 -2.73 5.48 5.95
CA MET A 1 -3.12 6.43 7.03
C MET A 1 -4.18 5.75 7.88
N PRO A 2 -4.20 5.86 9.21
CA PRO A 2 -5.08 5.03 10.03
C PRO A 2 -6.43 5.70 10.28
N ALA A 3 -7.50 4.91 10.10
CA ALA A 3 -8.89 5.30 10.30
C ALA A 3 -9.15 5.79 11.73
N GLN A 4 -9.82 6.94 11.85
CA GLN A 4 -10.36 7.47 13.09
C GLN A 4 -11.80 6.98 13.26
N LEU A 5 -12.07 6.17 14.29
CA LEU A 5 -13.43 5.96 14.78
C LEU A 5 -13.87 7.21 15.54
N LEU A 6 -14.94 7.88 15.11
CA LEU A 6 -15.61 8.94 15.89
C LEU A 6 -16.95 8.42 16.40
N TRP A 7 -17.13 8.37 17.73
CA TRP A 7 -18.40 8.03 18.38
C TRP A 7 -19.26 9.29 18.55
N PRO A 8 -20.55 9.35 18.13
CA PRO A 8 -21.23 10.64 17.91
C PRO A 8 -21.76 11.40 19.14
N ASN A 9 -21.63 10.92 20.39
CA ASN A 9 -22.53 11.38 21.48
C ASN A 9 -21.87 12.00 22.72
N CYS A 10 -20.61 12.46 22.68
CA CYS A 10 -19.95 13.02 23.88
C CYS A 10 -20.06 14.56 24.05
N TRP A 11 -20.56 15.30 23.07
CA TRP A 11 -20.45 16.76 23.04
C TRP A 11 -21.51 17.55 23.82
N SER A 12 -22.45 16.90 24.52
CA SER A 12 -23.57 17.63 25.15
C SER A 12 -23.33 18.13 26.58
N LYS A 13 -22.13 17.94 27.17
CA LYS A 13 -21.84 18.34 28.57
C LYS A 13 -20.41 18.83 28.79
N TRP A 14 -19.98 19.85 28.04
CA TRP A 14 -18.71 20.53 28.31
C TRP A 14 -18.99 21.97 28.75
N ASP A 15 -19.12 22.18 30.07
CA ASP A 15 -19.16 23.51 30.68
C ASP A 15 -17.72 23.95 30.98
N GLY A 16 -17.26 24.99 30.29
CA GLY A 16 -15.86 25.42 30.22
C GLY A 16 -15.28 26.01 31.51
N SER A 17 -15.32 25.28 32.63
CA SER A 17 -14.77 25.72 33.90
C SER A 17 -14.04 24.59 34.65
N SER A 18 -12.83 24.25 34.22
CA SER A 18 -11.84 23.70 35.16
C SER A 18 -10.41 23.85 34.64
N THR A 19 -9.65 24.62 35.40
CA THR A 19 -8.24 24.95 35.31
C THR A 19 -7.35 23.73 35.08
N THR A 20 -6.51 23.78 34.04
CA THR A 20 -5.41 22.83 33.80
C THR A 20 -4.41 22.87 34.95
N ARG A 21 -4.44 21.86 35.82
CA ARG A 21 -3.33 21.56 36.73
C ARG A 21 -2.46 20.47 36.12
N ASN A 22 -1.33 20.88 35.56
CA ASN A 22 -0.20 20.00 35.26
C ASN A 22 0.37 19.48 36.58
N SER A 23 -0.13 18.35 37.06
CA SER A 23 0.54 17.55 38.07
C SER A 23 0.65 16.12 37.58
N CYS A 24 1.69 15.87 36.80
CA CYS A 24 2.18 14.53 36.52
C CYS A 24 2.83 13.99 37.81
N ALA A 25 2.00 13.59 38.78
CA ALA A 25 2.45 12.85 39.94
C ALA A 25 2.46 11.36 39.58
N ARG A 26 3.64 10.74 39.56
CA ARG A 26 3.79 9.28 39.43
C ARG A 26 3.10 8.62 40.63
N PRO A 27 2.18 7.66 40.44
CA PRO A 27 1.79 6.78 41.54
C PRO A 27 2.96 5.83 41.82
N SER A 28 3.43 5.85 43.07
CA SER A 28 4.40 4.89 43.60
C SER A 28 3.71 3.56 43.87
N SER A 29 3.55 2.76 42.82
CA SER A 29 3.44 1.30 42.90
C SER A 29 3.33 0.77 41.48
N SER A 30 4.14 -0.23 41.18
CA SER A 30 4.07 -1.04 39.96
C SER A 30 2.67 -1.65 39.80
N MET A 31 1.76 -0.94 39.15
CA MET A 31 0.52 -1.51 38.67
C MET A 31 0.75 -1.98 37.24
N ASN A 32 1.05 -3.27 37.13
CA ASN A 32 0.92 -4.03 35.88
C ASN A 32 -0.48 -3.76 35.34
N PHE A 33 -0.58 -3.02 34.23
CA PHE A 33 -1.78 -3.08 33.42
C PHE A 33 -1.92 -4.54 33.00
N SER A 34 -2.94 -5.22 33.53
CA SER A 34 -3.42 -6.45 32.92
C SER A 34 -3.96 -6.08 31.55
N ALA A 35 -3.09 -6.16 30.54
CA ALA A 35 -3.48 -6.31 29.14
C ALA A 35 -4.04 -7.72 28.85
N ALA A 36 -4.47 -8.45 29.89
CA ALA A 36 -5.10 -9.75 29.78
C ALA A 36 -6.61 -9.57 30.00
N ASN A 37 -7.34 -9.57 28.87
CA ASN A 37 -8.71 -10.10 28.69
C ASN A 37 -9.53 -9.40 27.60
N ILE A 38 -8.89 -8.80 26.59
CA ILE A 38 -9.55 -8.59 25.29
C ILE A 38 -8.85 -9.47 24.28
N LEU A 39 -9.31 -10.72 24.24
CA LEU A 39 -8.94 -11.80 23.31
C LEU A 39 -7.47 -12.25 23.42
N GLY A 40 -7.26 -13.52 23.79
CA GLY A 40 -5.96 -14.21 23.79
C GLY A 40 -5.40 -14.47 22.39
N ALA A 41 -5.45 -13.46 21.54
CA ALA A 41 -4.86 -13.37 20.22
C ALA A 41 -3.66 -12.41 20.31
N GLY A 42 -2.67 -12.52 19.43
CA GLY A 42 -1.46 -11.68 19.40
C GLY A 42 -1.69 -10.19 19.10
N ILE A 43 -2.71 -9.57 19.68
CA ILE A 43 -3.01 -8.15 19.62
C ILE A 43 -1.95 -7.42 20.46
N ALA A 44 -0.91 -6.94 19.79
CA ALA A 44 0.02 -6.01 20.40
C ALA A 44 -0.72 -4.68 20.65
N LEU A 45 -1.26 -4.50 21.86
CA LEU A 45 -1.48 -3.17 22.41
C LEU A 45 -0.10 -2.52 22.50
N THR A 46 0.22 -1.66 21.53
CA THR A 46 1.54 -1.06 21.46
C THR A 46 1.74 -0.22 22.71
N HIS A 47 2.68 -0.65 23.56
CA HIS A 47 3.17 0.14 24.66
C HIS A 47 3.76 1.44 24.09
N CYS A 48 3.40 2.57 24.70
CA CYS A 48 3.82 3.90 24.27
C CYS A 48 5.35 4.02 24.44
N SER A 49 6.11 3.79 23.38
CA SER A 49 7.55 4.09 23.34
C SER A 49 7.71 5.62 23.21
N PRO A 50 8.64 6.26 23.95
CA PRO A 50 8.78 7.71 23.98
C PRO A 50 9.22 8.37 22.65
N SER A 51 9.42 7.59 21.58
CA SER A 51 9.79 8.10 20.25
C SER A 51 8.60 8.48 19.36
N ASP A 52 7.38 8.03 19.68
CA ASP A 52 6.18 8.34 18.91
C ASP A 52 5.28 9.30 19.71
N LYS A 53 5.10 10.53 19.22
CA LYS A 53 4.35 11.61 19.89
C LYS A 53 2.82 11.43 19.82
N SER A 54 2.32 10.20 19.79
CA SER A 54 0.88 9.91 19.77
C SER A 54 0.41 9.30 21.09
N THR A 55 0.54 10.06 22.19
CA THR A 55 0.00 9.66 23.50
C THR A 55 -1.52 9.56 23.42
N LYS A 56 -2.07 8.34 23.31
CA LYS A 56 -3.51 8.12 23.43
C LYS A 56 -3.94 8.27 24.89
N THR A 57 -4.95 9.12 25.12
CA THR A 57 -5.31 9.64 26.44
C THR A 57 -5.93 8.56 27.31
N ILE A 58 -5.32 8.30 28.46
CA ILE A 58 -5.90 7.54 29.57
C ILE A 58 -6.38 8.56 30.59
N LEU A 59 -7.65 8.47 31.00
CA LEU A 59 -8.25 9.34 32.01
C LEU A 59 -8.40 8.61 33.34
N THR A 60 -8.32 9.35 34.43
CA THR A 60 -8.77 8.89 35.74
C THR A 60 -10.20 9.37 35.94
N THR A 61 -11.12 8.44 36.18
CA THR A 61 -12.51 8.73 36.52
C THR A 61 -12.61 9.27 37.96
N ARG A 62 -13.74 9.89 38.32
CA ARG A 62 -13.90 10.56 39.64
C ARG A 62 -13.76 9.61 40.83
N ASP A 63 -14.00 8.33 40.61
CA ASP A 63 -13.84 7.20 41.54
C ASP A 63 -12.43 6.60 41.54
N GLY A 64 -11.48 7.18 40.80
CA GLY A 64 -10.07 6.78 40.80
C GLY A 64 -9.71 5.64 39.84
N ALA A 65 -10.67 5.13 39.05
CA ALA A 65 -10.39 4.12 38.04
C ALA A 65 -9.72 4.75 36.80
N LEU A 66 -8.90 3.96 36.09
CA LEU A 66 -8.30 4.39 34.82
C LEU A 66 -9.16 3.89 33.66
N ALA A 67 -9.45 4.76 32.70
CA ALA A 67 -10.21 4.45 31.49
C ALA A 67 -9.49 4.97 30.25
N ALA A 68 -9.45 4.17 29.18
CA ALA A 68 -8.97 4.64 27.88
C ALA A 68 -10.05 5.54 27.24
N LEU A 69 -9.71 6.80 26.97
CA LEU A 69 -10.61 7.70 26.25
C LEU A 69 -10.64 7.40 24.75
N ASP A 70 -9.50 6.98 24.21
CA ASP A 70 -9.32 6.65 22.80
C ASP A 70 -8.29 5.52 22.66
N ALA A 71 -8.51 4.62 21.69
CA ALA A 71 -7.64 3.51 21.35
C ALA A 71 -7.43 3.43 19.84
N LYS A 72 -6.23 3.11 19.38
CA LYS A 72 -5.94 2.78 17.98
C LYS A 72 -5.17 1.49 18.02
N ILE A 73 -5.72 0.50 17.33
CA ILE A 73 -5.17 -0.83 17.28
C ILE A 73 -4.73 -1.02 15.83
N ALA A 74 -3.45 -1.32 15.65
CA ALA A 74 -2.93 -1.80 14.38
C ALA A 74 -2.79 -3.31 14.50
N ILE A 75 -3.36 -4.05 13.55
CA ILE A 75 -3.32 -5.50 13.51
C ILE A 75 -2.32 -5.89 12.41
N ASP A 76 -1.50 -6.90 12.68
CA ASP A 76 -0.65 -7.49 11.65
C ASP A 76 -1.52 -8.24 10.64
N ASP A 77 -1.43 -7.86 9.37
CA ASP A 77 -2.18 -8.48 8.28
C ASP A 77 -1.91 -9.99 8.19
N ASN A 78 -0.73 -10.46 8.58
CA ASN A 78 -0.38 -11.89 8.58
C ASN A 78 -1.17 -12.71 9.61
N GLU A 79 -1.67 -12.08 10.68
CA GLU A 79 -2.42 -12.75 11.73
C GLU A 79 -3.94 -12.75 11.46
N LEU A 80 -4.43 -11.96 10.49
CA LEU A 80 -5.85 -11.89 10.16
C LEU A 80 -6.42 -13.23 9.68
N GLU A 81 -5.61 -14.08 9.06
CA GLU A 81 -6.03 -15.43 8.64
C GLU A 81 -6.38 -16.32 9.84
N ARG A 82 -5.72 -16.11 10.99
CA ARG A 82 -5.94 -16.85 12.23
C ARG A 82 -7.03 -16.24 13.11
N HIS A 83 -7.43 -15.00 12.80
CA HIS A 83 -8.38 -14.20 13.56
C HIS A 83 -9.50 -13.66 12.64
N PRO A 84 -10.36 -14.54 12.09
CA PRO A 84 -11.43 -14.13 11.18
C PRO A 84 -12.40 -13.11 11.82
N GLU A 85 -12.57 -13.15 13.14
CA GLU A 85 -13.35 -12.17 13.90
C GLU A 85 -12.78 -10.76 13.80
N LEU A 86 -11.45 -10.62 13.73
CA LEU A 86 -10.78 -9.34 13.55
C LEU A 86 -10.79 -8.91 12.09
N ALA A 87 -10.63 -9.85 11.15
CA ALA A 87 -10.73 -9.57 9.72
C ALA A 87 -12.12 -9.02 9.34
N ALA A 88 -13.18 -9.53 9.98
CA ALA A 88 -14.56 -9.07 9.79
C ALA A 88 -14.81 -7.63 10.28
N LEU A 89 -13.95 -7.08 11.14
CA LEU A 89 -14.03 -5.68 11.61
C LEU A 89 -13.45 -4.67 10.60
N ARG A 90 -12.87 -5.13 9.48
CA ARG A 90 -12.30 -4.24 8.47
C ARG A 90 -13.40 -3.41 7.81
N ASP A 91 -13.28 -2.09 7.93
CA ASP A 91 -14.12 -1.13 7.22
C ASP A 91 -13.44 -0.69 5.91
N THR A 92 -13.89 -1.25 4.78
CA THR A 92 -13.37 -0.89 3.45
C THR A 92 -13.83 0.48 2.97
N SER A 93 -14.83 1.10 3.61
CA SER A 93 -15.32 2.43 3.20
C SER A 93 -14.36 3.55 3.58
N ALA A 94 -13.49 3.31 4.57
CA ALA A 94 -12.43 4.23 4.98
C ALA A 94 -11.14 4.10 4.13
N GLU A 95 -11.09 3.14 3.22
CA GLU A 95 -9.92 2.86 2.38
C GLU A 95 -10.11 3.39 0.95
N ALA A 96 -9.01 3.64 0.24
CA ALA A 96 -9.07 4.03 -1.17
C ALA A 96 -9.61 2.86 -2.01
N PRO A 97 -10.63 3.06 -2.88
CA PRO A 97 -11.21 1.97 -3.68
C PRO A 97 -10.19 1.21 -4.54
N SER A 98 -9.14 1.89 -5.01
CA SER A 98 -8.04 1.28 -5.76
C SER A 98 -7.20 0.34 -4.91
N GLU A 99 -6.97 0.67 -3.63
CA GLU A 99 -6.21 -0.17 -2.70
C GLU A 99 -7.03 -1.39 -2.28
N VAL A 100 -8.34 -1.23 -2.08
CA VAL A 100 -9.26 -2.35 -1.83
C VAL A 100 -9.25 -3.32 -3.01
N ALA A 101 -9.44 -2.82 -4.23
CA ALA A 101 -9.43 -3.63 -5.45
C ALA A 101 -8.07 -4.33 -5.69
N ALA A 102 -6.97 -3.66 -5.37
CA ALA A 102 -5.63 -4.26 -5.42
C ALA A 102 -5.48 -5.39 -4.42
N ARG A 103 -5.92 -5.20 -3.17
CA ARG A 103 -5.80 -6.20 -2.11
C ARG A 103 -6.63 -7.44 -2.41
N GLU A 104 -7.86 -7.28 -2.92
CA GLU A 104 -8.69 -8.39 -3.43
C GLU A 104 -8.04 -9.13 -4.61
N ALA A 105 -7.22 -8.44 -5.39
CA ALA A 105 -6.44 -9.02 -6.47
C ALA A 105 -5.11 -9.67 -6.03
N GLY A 106 -4.79 -9.63 -4.73
CA GLY A 106 -3.51 -10.10 -4.21
C GLY A 106 -2.33 -9.27 -4.73
N LEU A 107 -2.53 -7.96 -4.85
CA LEU A 107 -1.55 -6.95 -5.25
C LEU A 107 -1.33 -5.98 -4.09
N THR A 108 -0.09 -5.53 -3.91
CA THR A 108 0.21 -4.44 -2.98
C THR A 108 0.25 -3.15 -3.76
N PHE A 109 -0.73 -2.26 -3.55
CA PHE A 109 -0.86 -1.00 -4.27
C PHE A 109 -0.99 0.16 -3.28
N ILE A 110 -0.31 1.26 -3.56
CA ILE A 110 -0.48 2.53 -2.84
C ILE A 110 -0.54 3.63 -3.88
N LYS A 111 -1.58 4.45 -3.85
CA LYS A 111 -1.70 5.62 -4.73
C LYS A 111 -0.77 6.73 -4.25
N LEU A 112 -0.06 7.35 -5.19
CA LEU A 112 0.78 8.53 -4.95
C LEU A 112 0.31 9.68 -5.86
N GLU A 113 0.90 10.85 -5.66
CA GLU A 113 0.65 12.03 -6.50
C GLU A 113 1.74 12.10 -7.58
N GLY A 114 1.44 11.59 -8.77
CA GLY A 114 2.40 11.58 -9.88
C GLY A 114 1.80 11.19 -11.22
N SER A 115 2.68 11.08 -12.22
CA SER A 115 2.32 10.86 -13.63
C SER A 115 2.90 9.57 -14.24
N VAL A 116 3.88 8.94 -13.60
CA VAL A 116 4.47 7.67 -14.07
C VAL A 116 3.91 6.51 -13.24
N GLY A 117 2.99 5.75 -13.82
CA GLY A 117 2.45 4.55 -13.18
C GLY A 117 3.49 3.44 -13.16
N CYS A 118 3.80 2.89 -12.00
CA CYS A 118 4.83 1.85 -11.87
C CYS A 118 4.17 0.49 -11.58
N CYS A 119 4.56 -0.55 -12.31
CA CYS A 119 4.16 -1.93 -12.05
C CYS A 119 5.42 -2.80 -11.99
N VAL A 120 5.66 -3.41 -10.82
CA VAL A 120 6.92 -4.08 -10.51
C VAL A 120 6.65 -5.40 -9.78
N ASN A 121 7.60 -6.34 -9.82
CA ASN A 121 7.60 -7.50 -8.94
C ASN A 121 8.68 -7.38 -7.85
N GLY A 122 8.25 -7.49 -6.60
CA GLY A 122 9.06 -7.33 -5.40
C GLY A 122 9.07 -5.90 -4.86
N ALA A 123 8.72 -5.75 -3.58
CA ALA A 123 8.65 -4.46 -2.90
C ALA A 123 9.96 -3.64 -2.96
N GLY A 124 11.11 -4.29 -2.85
CA GLY A 124 12.42 -3.62 -2.96
C GLY A 124 12.68 -3.04 -4.35
N LEU A 125 12.35 -3.78 -5.40
CA LEU A 125 12.48 -3.30 -6.78
C LEU A 125 11.46 -2.21 -7.08
N ALA A 126 10.25 -2.30 -6.50
CA ALA A 126 9.22 -1.27 -6.63
C ALA A 126 9.68 0.07 -6.03
N MET A 127 10.26 0.06 -4.82
CA MET A 127 10.87 1.26 -4.22
C MET A 127 12.00 1.82 -5.06
N ALA A 128 12.96 0.97 -5.48
CA ALA A 128 14.08 1.41 -6.31
C ALA A 128 13.63 2.00 -7.66
N THR A 129 12.55 1.45 -8.26
CA THR A 129 11.98 1.96 -9.51
C THR A 129 11.41 3.36 -9.32
N MET A 130 10.65 3.59 -8.24
CA MET A 130 10.12 4.92 -7.91
C MET A 130 11.24 5.92 -7.63
N ASP A 131 12.28 5.50 -6.92
CA ASP A 131 13.46 6.34 -6.63
C ASP A 131 14.17 6.75 -7.92
N LEU A 132 14.34 5.84 -8.88
CA LEU A 132 14.90 6.18 -10.19
C LEU A 132 13.98 7.11 -11.00
N VAL A 133 12.66 6.88 -10.97
CA VAL A 133 11.70 7.79 -11.62
C VAL A 133 11.89 9.20 -11.07
N LYS A 134 11.97 9.35 -9.74
CA LYS A 134 12.26 10.62 -9.08
C LYS A 134 13.62 11.19 -9.43
N TYR A 135 14.66 10.36 -9.44
CA TYR A 135 16.02 10.75 -9.79
C TYR A 135 16.11 11.35 -11.19
N TYR A 136 15.38 10.78 -12.16
CA TYR A 136 15.26 11.29 -13.52
C TYR A 136 14.23 12.42 -13.68
N GLY A 137 13.68 12.92 -12.58
CA GLY A 137 12.77 14.07 -12.52
C GLY A 137 11.33 13.77 -12.94
N GLY A 138 10.93 12.50 -12.95
CA GLY A 138 9.53 12.10 -13.05
C GLY A 138 8.88 12.00 -11.67
N GLU A 139 7.55 11.87 -11.68
CA GLU A 139 6.75 11.71 -10.47
C GLU A 139 6.06 10.34 -10.50
N PRO A 140 6.42 9.38 -9.62
CA PRO A 140 5.76 8.09 -9.56
C PRO A 140 4.31 8.28 -9.10
N ALA A 141 3.36 7.79 -9.88
CA ALA A 141 1.94 7.91 -9.60
C ALA A 141 1.45 6.88 -8.58
N ASN A 142 2.19 5.79 -8.39
CA ASN A 142 1.82 4.73 -7.48
C ASN A 142 3.02 3.85 -7.11
N PHE A 143 2.87 3.15 -6.00
CA PHE A 143 3.59 1.90 -5.73
C PHE A 143 2.70 0.73 -6.16
N LEU A 144 3.23 -0.24 -6.89
CA LEU A 144 2.53 -1.50 -7.16
C LEU A 144 3.52 -2.67 -7.23
N ASP A 145 3.32 -3.63 -6.34
CA ASP A 145 3.99 -4.93 -6.34
C ASP A 145 3.00 -6.06 -6.69
N ILE A 146 3.27 -6.78 -7.78
CA ILE A 146 2.48 -7.96 -8.20
C ILE A 146 2.89 -9.26 -7.48
N GLY A 147 3.96 -9.20 -6.69
CA GLY A 147 4.60 -10.33 -6.02
C GLY A 147 5.42 -11.21 -6.96
N GLY A 148 5.94 -12.32 -6.45
CA GLY A 148 6.73 -13.28 -7.24
C GLY A 148 5.93 -14.23 -8.13
N SER A 149 4.60 -14.19 -8.07
CA SER A 149 3.73 -15.08 -8.87
C SER A 149 3.76 -14.70 -10.34
N SER A 150 3.71 -15.70 -11.23
CA SER A 150 3.65 -15.49 -12.68
C SER A 150 2.22 -15.48 -13.24
N ASP A 151 1.18 -15.33 -12.41
CA ASP A 151 -0.22 -15.33 -12.88
C ASP A 151 -0.52 -14.15 -13.85
N PRO A 152 -0.85 -14.41 -15.14
CA PRO A 152 -1.20 -13.37 -16.09
C PRO A 152 -2.40 -12.51 -15.66
N GLN A 153 -3.34 -13.05 -14.87
CA GLN A 153 -4.50 -12.28 -14.41
C GLN A 153 -4.12 -11.16 -13.44
N LYS A 154 -3.05 -11.35 -12.65
CA LYS A 154 -2.52 -10.28 -11.79
C LYS A 154 -2.01 -9.10 -12.61
N VAL A 155 -1.34 -9.36 -13.73
CA VAL A 155 -0.87 -8.32 -14.66
C VAL A 155 -2.04 -7.54 -15.26
N VAL A 156 -3.09 -8.23 -15.69
CA VAL A 156 -4.30 -7.59 -16.23
C VAL A 156 -4.95 -6.69 -15.19
N ARG A 157 -5.12 -7.18 -13.95
CA ARG A 157 -5.69 -6.40 -12.84
C ARG A 157 -4.83 -5.20 -12.47
N ALA A 158 -3.51 -5.37 -12.43
CA ALA A 158 -2.55 -4.30 -12.14
C ALA A 158 -2.65 -3.17 -13.18
N LEU A 159 -2.62 -3.51 -14.48
CA LEU A 159 -2.77 -2.53 -15.56
C LEU A 159 -4.13 -1.82 -15.50
N ARG A 160 -5.21 -2.53 -15.16
CA ARG A 160 -6.53 -1.94 -15.00
C ARG A 160 -6.59 -0.94 -13.83
N ILE A 161 -5.93 -1.24 -12.70
CA ILE A 161 -5.87 -0.33 -11.54
C ILE A 161 -5.05 0.92 -11.89
N ILE A 162 -3.87 0.76 -12.52
CA ILE A 162 -3.03 1.90 -12.91
C ILE A 162 -3.73 2.79 -13.95
N THR A 163 -4.38 2.20 -14.96
CA THR A 163 -5.06 2.96 -16.02
C THR A 163 -6.38 3.60 -15.59
N ALA A 164 -6.94 3.19 -14.45
CA ALA A 164 -8.10 3.85 -13.87
C ALA A 164 -7.76 5.22 -13.28
N ASP A 165 -6.48 5.49 -13.00
CA ASP A 165 -6.02 6.76 -12.47
C ASP A 165 -5.76 7.76 -13.61
N PRO A 166 -6.55 8.86 -13.72
CA PRO A 166 -6.39 9.84 -14.78
C PRO A 166 -5.09 10.66 -14.67
N SER A 167 -4.39 10.65 -13.52
CA SER A 167 -3.11 11.35 -13.40
C SER A 167 -1.97 10.63 -14.11
N VAL A 168 -2.11 9.34 -14.40
CA VAL A 168 -1.09 8.55 -15.08
C VAL A 168 -0.98 8.96 -16.54
N ARG A 169 0.24 9.30 -16.97
CA ARG A 169 0.59 9.74 -18.33
C ARG A 169 1.51 8.76 -19.06
N ALA A 170 2.24 7.92 -18.33
CA ALA A 170 2.95 6.77 -18.87
C ALA A 170 2.99 5.64 -17.85
N ILE A 171 3.14 4.41 -18.31
CA ILE A 171 3.28 3.23 -17.45
C ILE A 171 4.68 2.67 -17.64
N LEU A 172 5.40 2.49 -16.53
CA LEU A 172 6.65 1.76 -16.44
C LEU A 172 6.37 0.37 -15.86
N PHE A 173 6.52 -0.64 -16.69
CA PHE A 173 6.37 -2.04 -16.33
C PHE A 173 7.77 -2.65 -16.18
N ASN A 174 8.25 -2.81 -14.95
CA ASN A 174 9.62 -3.24 -14.67
C ASN A 174 9.61 -4.59 -13.96
N ILE A 175 9.95 -5.66 -14.68
CA ILE A 175 9.97 -7.03 -14.13
C ILE A 175 11.36 -7.63 -14.20
N PHE A 176 11.78 -8.19 -13.07
CA PHE A 176 12.93 -9.06 -12.98
C PHE A 176 12.47 -10.52 -12.77
N GLY A 177 12.61 -11.33 -13.81
CA GLY A 177 12.25 -12.73 -13.85
C GLY A 177 13.24 -13.59 -13.07
N GLY A 178 12.84 -14.02 -11.88
CA GLY A 178 13.45 -15.12 -11.14
C GLY A 178 12.49 -16.31 -11.14
N ILE A 179 11.68 -16.42 -10.08
CA ILE A 179 10.55 -17.35 -10.01
C ILE A 179 9.42 -16.91 -10.97
N THR A 180 9.24 -15.60 -11.12
CA THR A 180 8.33 -15.02 -12.11
C THR A 180 8.86 -15.29 -13.52
N ARG A 181 8.09 -16.03 -14.31
CA ARG A 181 8.43 -16.29 -15.71
C ARG A 181 8.03 -15.11 -16.60
N GLY A 182 8.97 -14.62 -17.42
CA GLY A 182 8.76 -13.48 -18.29
C GLY A 182 7.68 -13.70 -19.36
N ASP A 183 7.54 -14.93 -19.86
CA ASP A 183 6.53 -15.28 -20.86
C ASP A 183 5.09 -15.17 -20.32
N ASP A 184 4.85 -15.59 -19.08
CA ASP A 184 3.53 -15.43 -18.46
C ASP A 184 3.18 -13.94 -18.28
N VAL A 185 4.17 -13.14 -17.87
CA VAL A 185 4.02 -11.68 -17.75
C VAL A 185 3.72 -11.05 -19.11
N ALA A 186 4.49 -11.40 -20.14
CA ALA A 186 4.27 -10.91 -21.51
C ALA A 186 2.87 -11.28 -22.02
N ASN A 187 2.42 -12.52 -21.80
CA ASN A 187 1.07 -12.95 -22.12
C ASN A 187 0.01 -12.12 -21.37
N GLY A 188 0.24 -11.81 -20.09
CA GLY A 188 -0.62 -10.94 -19.30
C GLY A 188 -0.74 -9.52 -19.86
N ILE A 189 0.37 -8.92 -20.30
CA ILE A 189 0.37 -7.60 -20.96
C ILE A 189 -0.41 -7.65 -22.28
N VAL A 190 -0.15 -8.64 -23.13
CA VAL A 190 -0.87 -8.81 -24.40
C VAL A 190 -2.36 -9.07 -24.16
N GLN A 191 -2.70 -9.85 -23.15
CA GLN A 191 -4.09 -10.10 -22.78
C GLN A 191 -4.79 -8.82 -22.30
N ALA A 192 -4.15 -8.03 -21.43
CA ALA A 192 -4.69 -6.78 -20.92
C ALA A 192 -4.99 -5.78 -22.05
N THR A 193 -4.02 -5.59 -22.95
CA THR A 193 -4.12 -4.65 -24.07
C THR A 193 -5.17 -5.04 -25.11
N ARG A 194 -5.51 -6.33 -25.21
CA ARG A 194 -6.65 -6.81 -26.01
C ARG A 194 -8.00 -6.57 -25.34
N GLN A 195 -8.06 -6.59 -24.01
CA GLN A 195 -9.30 -6.37 -23.26
C GLN A 195 -9.66 -4.89 -23.16
N PHE A 196 -8.66 -4.04 -22.93
CA PHE A 196 -8.84 -2.59 -22.86
C PHE A 196 -7.66 -1.88 -23.52
N PRO A 197 -7.91 -0.93 -24.44
CA PRO A 197 -6.86 -0.17 -25.08
C PRO A 197 -6.18 0.76 -24.07
N LEU A 198 -4.85 0.72 -24.01
CA LEU A 198 -4.07 1.64 -23.19
C LEU A 198 -4.08 3.02 -23.87
N LYS A 199 -4.59 4.03 -23.17
CA LYS A 199 -4.59 5.43 -23.63
C LYS A 199 -3.25 6.13 -23.42
N VAL A 200 -2.37 5.52 -22.63
CA VAL A 200 -1.07 6.05 -22.23
C VAL A 200 0.04 5.12 -22.71
N PRO A 201 1.22 5.66 -23.03
CA PRO A 201 2.37 4.85 -23.42
C PRO A 201 2.79 3.86 -22.34
N LEU A 202 3.07 2.63 -22.77
CA LEU A 202 3.66 1.57 -21.95
C LEU A 202 5.15 1.45 -22.28
N VAL A 203 5.99 1.48 -21.26
CA VAL A 203 7.43 1.17 -21.33
C VAL A 203 7.66 -0.11 -20.54
N ILE A 204 8.19 -1.13 -21.21
CA ILE A 204 8.39 -2.45 -20.61
C ILE A 204 9.89 -2.66 -20.43
N ARG A 205 10.29 -3.03 -19.23
CA ARG A 205 11.59 -3.63 -18.94
C ARG A 205 11.37 -5.01 -18.39
N LEU A 206 11.92 -6.01 -19.06
CA LEU A 206 11.74 -7.42 -18.71
C LEU A 206 13.07 -8.12 -18.89
N THR A 207 13.60 -8.66 -17.80
CA THR A 207 14.88 -9.38 -17.79
C THR A 207 14.75 -10.66 -16.96
N GLY A 208 15.39 -11.76 -17.34
CA GLY A 208 15.48 -12.98 -16.52
C GLY A 208 14.85 -14.23 -17.13
N THR A 209 14.15 -15.04 -16.32
CA THR A 209 13.59 -16.33 -16.76
C THR A 209 12.66 -16.19 -17.97
N ASN A 210 12.94 -16.92 -19.05
CA ASN A 210 12.21 -16.89 -20.33
C ASN A 210 12.14 -15.53 -21.03
N GLU A 211 13.13 -14.66 -20.79
CA GLU A 211 13.22 -13.33 -21.42
C GLU A 211 13.12 -13.37 -22.96
N ALA A 212 13.85 -14.26 -23.63
CA ALA A 212 13.82 -14.36 -25.10
C ALA A 212 12.41 -14.65 -25.64
N LEU A 213 11.69 -15.57 -24.99
CA LEU A 213 10.32 -15.91 -25.35
C LEU A 213 9.34 -14.76 -25.05
N ALA A 214 9.54 -14.08 -23.92
CA ALA A 214 8.75 -12.91 -23.54
C ALA A 214 8.91 -11.77 -24.57
N ILE A 215 10.14 -11.49 -25.00
CA ILE A 215 10.44 -10.49 -26.03
C ILE A 215 9.76 -10.88 -27.35
N GLU A 216 9.79 -12.16 -27.74
CA GLU A 216 9.12 -12.63 -28.96
C GLU A 216 7.60 -12.41 -28.89
N ILE A 217 6.97 -12.75 -27.76
CA ILE A 217 5.52 -12.54 -27.52
C ILE A 217 5.16 -11.05 -27.60
N LEU A 218 5.93 -10.19 -26.93
CA LEU A 218 5.71 -8.74 -26.93
C LEU A 218 5.90 -8.14 -28.33
N THR A 219 6.97 -8.55 -29.04
CA THR A 219 7.28 -8.06 -30.39
C THR A 219 6.15 -8.41 -31.37
N LYS A 220 5.63 -9.64 -31.31
CA LYS A 220 4.47 -10.06 -32.13
C LYS A 220 3.21 -9.24 -31.85
N ALA A 221 3.08 -8.70 -30.64
CA ALA A 221 1.97 -7.84 -30.25
C ALA A 221 2.23 -6.34 -30.50
N GLY A 222 3.39 -5.99 -31.08
CA GLY A 222 3.74 -4.59 -31.39
C GLY A 222 4.38 -3.82 -30.22
N PHE A 223 4.81 -4.52 -29.16
CA PHE A 223 5.53 -3.92 -28.04
C PHE A 223 7.03 -4.21 -28.13
N SER A 224 7.83 -3.30 -27.58
CA SER A 224 9.25 -3.54 -27.30
C SER A 224 9.47 -3.69 -25.79
N ALA A 225 10.47 -4.49 -25.43
CA ALA A 225 10.96 -4.60 -24.06
C ALA A 225 12.44 -4.20 -24.01
N LEU A 226 12.78 -3.43 -22.99
CA LEU A 226 14.14 -3.02 -22.66
C LEU A 226 14.72 -3.99 -21.61
N THR A 227 16.03 -4.02 -21.51
CA THR A 227 16.76 -4.80 -20.49
C THR A 227 17.37 -3.90 -19.43
N ASP A 228 17.87 -2.74 -19.85
CA ASP A 228 18.46 -1.72 -18.97
C ASP A 228 17.39 -0.94 -18.20
N MET A 229 17.60 -0.81 -16.88
CA MET A 229 16.65 -0.17 -15.98
C MET A 229 16.68 1.36 -16.14
N ASP A 230 17.86 1.96 -16.25
CA ASP A 230 18.03 3.40 -16.41
C ASP A 230 17.42 3.91 -17.71
N GLU A 231 17.63 3.20 -18.82
CA GLU A 231 17.03 3.51 -20.10
C GLU A 231 15.50 3.42 -20.04
N ALA A 232 14.95 2.36 -19.44
CA ALA A 232 13.51 2.19 -19.31
C ALA A 232 12.86 3.31 -18.49
N VAL A 233 13.48 3.68 -17.37
CA VAL A 233 12.98 4.78 -16.53
C VAL A 233 13.05 6.12 -17.29
N LYS A 234 14.18 6.45 -17.92
CA LYS A 234 14.33 7.68 -18.72
C LYS A 234 13.27 7.77 -19.82
N GLN A 235 13.02 6.66 -20.52
CA GLN A 235 11.99 6.60 -21.56
C GLN A 235 10.59 6.80 -20.96
N ALA A 236 10.26 6.17 -19.83
CA ALA A 236 8.97 6.34 -19.17
C ALA A 236 8.73 7.79 -18.72
N VAL A 237 9.73 8.43 -18.10
CA VAL A 237 9.66 9.84 -17.68
C VAL A 237 9.50 10.75 -18.88
N THR A 238 10.26 10.52 -19.96
CA THR A 238 10.15 11.32 -21.20
C THR A 238 8.76 11.21 -21.81
N LYS A 239 8.22 9.99 -21.91
CA LYS A 239 6.87 9.74 -22.44
C LYS A 239 5.78 10.36 -21.55
N ALA A 240 5.93 10.32 -20.23
CA ALA A 240 4.98 10.94 -19.30
C ALA A 240 4.93 12.47 -19.41
N ARG A 241 6.05 13.12 -19.73
CA ARG A 241 6.13 14.58 -19.94
C ARG A 241 5.57 15.02 -21.30
N ALA A 242 5.70 14.16 -22.31
CA ALA A 242 5.25 14.44 -23.66
C ALA A 242 3.75 14.20 -23.87
N ALA A 243 3.16 13.32 -23.06
CA ALA A 243 1.75 12.98 -23.10
C ALA A 243 0.90 14.10 -22.50
#